data_AF-A0A963E8L6-F1
#
_entry.id   AF-A0A963E8L6-F1
#
_cell.length_a   1.000
_cell.length_b   1.000
_cell.length_c   1.000
_cell.angle_alpha   90.00
_cell.angle_beta   90.00
_cell.angle_gamma   90.00
#
_symmetry.space_group_name_H-M   'P 1'
#
loop_
_entity.id
_entity.type
_entity.pdbx_description
1 polymer ?
#
loop_
_entity_poly.entity_id
_entity_poly.type
_entity_poly.pdbx_seq_one_letter_code
_entity_poly.pdbx_strand_id
1 'polypeptide(L)'
;MKKRLTIKDHHGESRLFTRRCIAALTIILCFAIALLTRLMYLQIAEHKRYSTLSRKNVLEILPTDPNRGIIYDRNGVVLAK
;
A
#
# COMPACT_ATOMS: atom_id res chain seq x y z
N MET A 1 -5.38 -42.28 47.38
CA MET A 1 -4.25 -41.38 47.07
C MET A 1 -4.62 -39.95 47.46
N LYS A 2 -3.93 -39.36 48.45
CA LYS A 2 -4.19 -37.99 48.93
C LYS A 2 -3.80 -37.00 47.82
N LYS A 3 -4.75 -36.27 47.24
CA LYS A 3 -4.44 -35.12 46.38
C LYS A 3 -3.68 -34.11 47.23
N ARG A 4 -2.41 -33.85 46.90
CA ARG A 4 -1.64 -32.78 47.53
C ARG A 4 -2.32 -31.46 47.16
N LEU A 5 -2.77 -30.70 48.15
CA LEU A 5 -3.28 -29.35 47.94
C LEU A 5 -2.07 -28.48 47.63
N THR A 6 -1.82 -28.24 46.34
CA THR A 6 -0.80 -27.31 45.87
C THR A 6 -1.29 -25.90 46.22
N ILE A 7 -0.57 -25.19 47.09
CA ILE A 7 -0.87 -23.78 47.36
C ILE A 7 -0.59 -22.98 46.08
N LYS A 8 -1.65 -22.41 45.51
CA LYS A 8 -1.59 -21.64 44.27
C LYS A 8 -0.92 -20.30 44.53
N ASP A 9 0.24 -20.06 43.92
CA ASP A 9 1.01 -18.83 44.09
C ASP A 9 0.51 -17.74 43.11
N HIS A 10 -0.40 -16.90 43.59
CA HIS A 10 -1.03 -15.84 42.81
C HIS A 10 -0.03 -14.76 42.35
N HIS A 11 1.02 -14.50 43.13
CA HIS A 11 1.97 -13.42 42.84
C HIS A 11 2.90 -13.80 41.68
N GLY A 12 3.36 -15.05 41.63
CA GLY A 12 4.18 -15.56 40.53
C GLY A 12 3.41 -15.60 39.21
N GLU A 13 2.16 -16.07 39.23
CA GLU A 13 1.28 -16.14 38.05
C GLU A 13 0.99 -14.74 37.47
N SER A 14 0.65 -13.78 38.34
CA SER A 14 0.37 -12.39 37.92
C SER A 14 1.59 -11.72 37.29
N ARG A 15 2.79 -11.92 37.86
CA ARG A 15 4.03 -11.36 37.30
C ARG A 15 4.36 -11.96 35.93
N LEU A 16 4.13 -13.26 35.74
CA LEU A 16 4.32 -13.91 34.44
C LEU A 16 3.32 -13.39 33.40
N PHE A 17 2.06 -13.21 33.80
CA PHE A 17 1.01 -12.67 32.94
C PHE A 17 1.36 -11.24 32.49
N THR A 18 1.68 -10.35 33.42
CA THR A 18 2.04 -8.95 33.12
C THR A 18 3.25 -8.86 32.19
N ARG A 19 4.28 -9.70 32.40
CA ARG A 19 5.45 -9.74 31.49
C ARG A 19 5.07 -10.14 30.07
N ARG A 20 4.16 -11.11 29.91
CA ARG A 20 3.67 -11.54 28.58
C ARG A 20 2.85 -10.43 27.92
N CYS A 21 1.98 -9.74 28.68
CA CYS A 21 1.22 -8.61 28.17
C CYS A 21 2.13 -7.47 27.70
N ILE A 22 3.14 -7.11 28.48
CA ILE A 22 4.11 -6.07 28.11
C ILE A 22 4.86 -6.50 26.84
N ALA A 23 5.37 -7.74 26.78
CA ALA A 23 6.08 -8.24 25.61
C ALA A 23 5.21 -8.20 24.35
N ALA A 24 3.95 -8.66 24.43
CA ALA A 24 3.00 -8.60 23.32
C ALA A 24 2.73 -7.16 22.88
N LEU A 25 2.53 -6.24 23.83
CA LEU A 25 2.30 -4.83 23.54
C LEU A 25 3.51 -4.18 22.87
N THR A 26 4.73 -4.50 23.31
CA THR A 26 5.96 -4.01 22.67
C THR A 26 6.07 -4.52 21.23
N ILE A 27 5.76 -5.80 20.98
CA ILE A 27 5.79 -6.38 19.63
C ILE A 27 4.77 -5.68 18.71
N ILE A 28 3.53 -5.51 19.19
CA ILE A 28 2.46 -4.82 18.44
C ILE A 28 2.89 -3.39 18.12
N LEU A 29 3.42 -2.66 19.09
CA LEU A 29 3.86 -1.28 18.90
C LEU A 29 5.00 -1.19 17.88
N CYS A 30 5.95 -2.12 17.93
CA CYS A 30 7.06 -2.18 16.97
C CYS A 30 6.54 -2.37 15.53
N PHE A 31 5.59 -3.29 15.32
CA PHE A 31 4.97 -3.48 14.00
C PHE A 31 4.14 -2.27 13.57
N ALA A 32 3.40 -1.65 14.48
CA ALA A 32 2.63 -0.45 14.17
C ALA A 32 3.55 0.70 13.71
N ILE A 33 4.67 0.92 14.39
CA ILE A 33 5.67 1.91 14.00
C ILE A 33 6.24 1.59 12.63
N ALA A 34 6.63 0.34 12.37
CA ALA A 34 7.16 -0.09 11.08
C ALA A 34 6.17 0.18 9.93
N LEU A 35 4.88 -0.11 10.13
CA LEU A 35 3.82 0.18 9.16
C LEU A 35 3.63 1.68 8.94
N LEU A 36 3.65 2.48 10.02
CA LEU A 36 3.56 3.94 9.92
C LEU A 36 4.74 4.53 9.14
N THR A 37 5.96 4.06 9.40
CA THR A 37 7.15 4.47 8.64
C THR A 37 7.02 4.10 7.16
N ARG A 38 6.54 2.88 6.86
CA ARG A 38 6.28 2.46 5.48
C ARG A 38 5.23 3.33 4.80
N LEU A 39 4.14 3.67 5.50
CA LEU A 39 3.10 4.55 4.99
C LEU A 39 3.68 5.94 4.70
N MET A 40 4.43 6.53 5.63
CA MET A 40 5.07 7.83 5.44
C MET A 40 6.03 7.82 4.24
N TYR A 41 6.80 6.75 4.05
CA TYR A 41 7.66 6.60 2.87
C TYR A 41 6.86 6.65 1.56
N LEU A 42 5.77 5.89 1.46
CA LEU A 42 4.90 5.91 0.27
C LEU A 42 4.26 7.30 0.05
N GLN A 43 3.87 7.96 1.13
CA GLN A 43 3.15 9.23 1.08
C GLN A 43 4.04 10.44 0.85
N ILE A 44 5.34 10.39 1.18
CA ILE A 44 6.28 11.51 1.06
C ILE A 44 7.24 11.28 -0.09
N ALA A 45 8.02 10.19 -0.05
CA ALA A 45 9.04 9.92 -1.07
C ALA A 45 8.40 9.55 -2.41
N GLU A 46 7.39 8.67 -2.35
CA GLU A 46 6.77 8.13 -3.56
C GLU A 46 5.50 8.90 -3.99
N HIS A 47 5.17 9.99 -3.28
CA HIS A 47 3.97 10.79 -3.52
C HIS A 47 3.80 11.19 -4.98
N LYS A 48 4.85 11.78 -5.56
CA LYS A 48 4.82 12.31 -6.93
C LYS A 48 4.62 11.20 -7.95
N ARG A 49 5.24 10.04 -7.73
CA ARG A 49 5.12 8.89 -8.63
C ARG A 49 3.69 8.35 -8.62
N TYR A 50 3.11 8.11 -7.44
CA TYR A 50 1.75 7.58 -7.34
C TYR A 50 0.67 8.61 -7.73
N SER A 51 0.90 9.91 -7.47
CA SER A 51 0.02 10.98 -7.94
C SER A 51 -0.01 11.09 -9.47
N THR A 52 1.14 10.89 -10.13
CA THR A 52 1.22 10.90 -11.60
C THR A 52 0.57 9.66 -12.21
N LEU A 53 0.79 8.48 -11.61
CA LEU A 53 0.18 7.23 -12.06
C LEU A 53 -1.36 7.26 -11.90
N SER A 54 -1.87 7.77 -10.79
CA SER A 54 -3.32 7.90 -10.60
C SER A 54 -3.94 8.88 -11.59
N ARG A 55 -3.29 10.03 -11.87
CA ARG A 55 -3.73 10.96 -12.92
C ARG A 55 -3.75 10.33 -14.29
N LYS A 56 -2.73 9.54 -14.65
CA LYS A 56 -2.72 8.81 -15.93
C LYS A 56 -3.84 7.80 -16.06
N ASN A 57 -4.28 7.19 -14.96
CA ASN A 57 -5.44 6.29 -14.97
C ASN A 57 -6.78 7.03 -15.15
N VAL A 58 -6.83 8.33 -14.82
CA VAL A 58 -8.03 9.17 -14.95
C VAL A 58 -8.09 9.92 -16.29
N LEU A 59 -6.94 10.14 -16.94
CA LEU A 59 -6.91 10.71 -18.28
C LEU A 59 -7.48 9.68 -19.27
N GLU A 60 -8.78 9.84 -19.53
CA GLU A 60 -9.50 9.20 -20.63
C GLU A 60 -8.64 9.35 -21.90
N ILE A 61 -8.25 8.22 -22.49
CA ILE A 61 -7.47 8.18 -23.71
C ILE A 61 -8.39 8.74 -24.80
N LEU A 62 -8.31 10.05 -25.03
CA LEU A 62 -8.96 10.66 -26.18
C LEU A 62 -8.33 10.02 -27.42
N PRO A 63 -9.09 9.25 -28.21
CA PRO A 63 -8.56 8.71 -29.44
C PRO A 63 -8.13 9.88 -30.32
N THR A 64 -6.87 9.88 -30.75
CA THR A 64 -6.42 10.85 -31.74
C THR A 64 -7.05 10.46 -33.05
N ASP A 65 -7.79 11.37 -33.70
CA ASP A 65 -8.38 11.06 -35.00
C ASP A 65 -7.27 10.62 -35.97
N PRO A 66 -7.45 9.49 -36.68
CA PRO A 66 -6.48 9.05 -37.65
C PRO A 66 -6.38 10.11 -38.75
N ASN A 67 -5.16 10.51 -39.09
CA ASN A 67 -4.95 11.39 -40.23
C ASN A 67 -5.47 10.67 -41.49
N ARG A 68 -6.52 11.24 -42.11
CA ARG A 68 -7.03 10.77 -43.38
C ARG A 68 -5.91 10.84 -44.44
N GLY A 69 -5.79 9.79 -45.24
CA GLY A 69 -4.85 9.77 -46.37
C GLY A 69 -5.18 10.87 -47.37
N ILE A 70 -4.15 11.52 -47.90
CA ILE A 70 -4.27 12.54 -48.94
C ILE A 70 -4.60 11.85 -50.26
N ILE A 71 -5.65 12.30 -50.95
CA ILE A 71 -6.03 11.75 -52.26
C ILE A 71 -5.28 12.52 -53.34
N TYR A 72 -4.49 11.81 -54.14
CA TYR A 72 -3.75 12.36 -55.27
C TYR A 72 -4.45 12.01 -56.60
N ASP A 73 -4.43 12.94 -57.54
CA ASP A 73 -4.71 12.66 -58.95
C ASP A 73 -3.57 11.85 -59.58
N ARG A 74 -3.81 11.23 -60.74
CA ARG A 74 -2.82 10.49 -61.56
C ARG A 74 -1.58 11.31 -61.95
N ASN A 75 -1.64 12.63 -61.83
CA ASN A 75 -0.53 13.55 -62.07
C ASN A 75 0.16 14.04 -60.76
N GLY A 76 -0.17 13.47 -59.61
CA GLY A 76 0.41 13.81 -58.31
C GLY A 76 -0.17 15.07 -57.64
N VAL A 77 -1.26 15.64 -58.19
CA VAL A 77 -1.92 16.84 -57.63
C VAL A 77 -2.87 16.44 -56.50
N VAL A 78 -2.87 17.19 -55.39
CA VAL A 78 -3.73 16.92 -54.23
C VAL A 78 -5.18 17.31 -54.54
N LEU A 79 -6.10 16.35 -54.45
CA LEU A 79 -7.54 16.53 -54.69
C LEU A 79 -8.33 16.75 -53.39
N ALA A 80 -7.91 16.09 -52.30
CA ALA A 80 -8.53 16.25 -51.00
C ALA A 80 -7.57 15.87 -49.87
N LYS A 81 -7.73 16.57 -48.75
CA LYS A 81 -7.18 16.22 -47.44
C LYS A 81 -8.30 15.70 -46.55
#